data_AF-A0A952D3C7-F1
#
_entry.id   AF-A0A952D3C7-F1
#
_cell.length_a   1.000
_cell.length_b   1.000
_cell.length_c   1.000
_cell.angle_alpha   90.00
_cell.angle_beta   90.00
_cell.angle_gamma   90.00
#
_symmetry.space_group_name_H-M   'P 1'
#
loop_
_entity.id
_entity.type
_entity.pdbx_description
1 polymer ?
#
loop_
_entity_poly.entity_id
_entity_poly.type
_entity_poly.pdbx_seq_one_letter_code
_entity_poly.pdbx_strand_id
1 'polypeptide(L)'
;QTLYDEVRQMREACGEAHLKTILATGELGTLTNVARASLICMMAGADFIKTSTGKEPVNATLPVGLTMVRAIREFGERTGFRVGFKPAGGIRTAKQSLDWLILMKEELGDAWLEPKLFRLGASSLLTDIERQLEHFATGRYSAEFRHPSP
;
A
#
# COMPACT_ATOMS: atom_id res chain seq x y z
N GLN A 1 -13.79 17.30 -9.49
CA GLN A 1 -13.00 18.18 -10.39
C GLN A 1 -11.72 18.64 -9.70
N THR A 2 -11.80 19.42 -8.60
CA THR A 2 -10.61 19.96 -7.90
C THR A 2 -9.51 18.94 -7.58
N LEU A 3 -9.84 17.80 -6.95
CA LEU A 3 -8.86 16.77 -6.61
C LEU A 3 -8.16 16.18 -7.85
N TYR A 4 -8.88 16.01 -8.96
CA TYR A 4 -8.30 15.48 -10.20
C TYR A 4 -7.26 16.45 -10.75
N ASP A 5 -7.62 17.74 -10.84
CA ASP A 5 -6.76 18.77 -11.40
C ASP A 5 -5.49 18.97 -10.56
N GLU A 6 -5.62 18.91 -9.23
CA GLU A 6 -4.49 18.98 -8.30
C GLU A 6 -3.52 17.80 -8.48
N VAL A 7 -4.03 16.57 -8.48
CA VAL A 7 -3.18 15.37 -8.66
C VAL A 7 -2.54 15.37 -10.05
N ARG A 8 -3.25 15.83 -11.08
CA ARG A 8 -2.71 15.94 -12.44
C ARG A 8 -1.55 16.94 -12.51
N GLN A 9 -1.66 18.09 -11.85
CA GLN A 9 -0.55 19.04 -11.76
C GLN A 9 0.66 18.43 -11.03
N MET A 10 0.43 17.68 -9.94
CA MET A 10 1.49 16.96 -9.25
C MET A 10 2.14 15.88 -10.13
N ARG A 11 1.35 15.18 -10.94
CA ARG A 11 1.82 14.19 -11.92
C ARG A 11 2.70 14.85 -12.97
N GLU A 12 2.28 15.97 -13.54
CA GLU A 12 3.06 16.74 -14.51
C GLU A 12 4.39 17.20 -13.89
N ALA A 13 4.37 17.70 -12.65
CA ALA A 13 5.56 18.13 -11.93
C ALA A 13 6.55 16.99 -11.59
N CYS A 14 6.08 15.73 -11.50
CA CYS A 14 6.92 14.58 -11.20
C CYS A 14 7.83 14.16 -12.37
N GLY A 15 7.55 14.56 -13.62
CA GLY A 15 8.32 14.11 -14.78
C GLY A 15 8.38 12.58 -14.86
N GLU A 16 9.59 12.02 -14.91
CA GLU A 16 9.84 10.57 -14.96
C GLU A 16 9.69 9.86 -13.59
N ALA A 17 9.60 10.61 -12.48
CA ALA A 17 9.53 10.01 -11.15
C ALA A 17 8.16 9.38 -10.87
N HIS A 18 8.11 8.30 -10.08
CA HIS A 18 6.82 7.70 -9.73
C HIS A 18 6.02 8.55 -8.74
N LEU A 19 4.77 8.89 -9.09
CA LEU A 19 3.82 9.57 -8.22
C LEU A 19 3.06 8.54 -7.37
N LYS A 20 3.14 8.70 -6.04
CA LYS A 20 2.36 7.91 -5.07
C LYS A 20 1.38 8.83 -4.36
N THR A 21 0.09 8.67 -4.60
CA THR A 21 -0.93 9.48 -3.92
C THR A 21 -1.31 8.84 -2.60
N ILE A 22 -1.19 9.60 -1.50
CA ILE A 22 -1.60 9.15 -0.17
C ILE A 22 -3.00 9.67 0.08
N LEU A 23 -3.96 8.76 0.27
CA LEU A 23 -5.38 9.12 0.35
C LEU A 23 -5.84 9.47 1.76
N ALA A 24 -5.01 9.25 2.79
CA ALA A 24 -5.37 9.41 4.20
C ALA A 24 -6.72 8.75 4.51
N THR A 25 -6.87 7.47 4.12
CA THR A 25 -8.16 6.77 4.05
C THR A 25 -8.95 6.74 5.36
N GLY A 26 -8.29 6.86 6.51
CA GLY A 26 -8.94 6.98 7.82
C GLY A 26 -9.80 8.25 7.96
N GLU A 27 -9.47 9.30 7.22
CA GLU A 27 -10.15 10.60 7.26
C GLU A 27 -11.25 10.72 6.19
N LEU A 28 -11.37 9.76 5.27
CA LEU A 28 -12.36 9.79 4.18
C LEU A 28 -13.77 9.35 4.62
N GLY A 29 -13.91 8.84 5.83
CA GLY A 29 -15.18 8.47 6.48
C GLY A 29 -15.83 7.18 5.96
N THR A 30 -16.03 7.05 4.64
CA THR A 30 -16.74 5.90 4.03
C THR A 30 -15.90 5.18 2.98
N LEU A 31 -16.12 3.88 2.81
CA LEU A 31 -15.48 3.09 1.74
C LEU A 31 -15.87 3.62 0.34
N THR A 32 -17.06 4.18 0.18
CA THR A 32 -17.47 4.86 -1.05
C THR A 32 -16.56 6.03 -1.39
N ASN A 33 -16.19 6.84 -0.39
CA ASN A 33 -15.25 7.94 -0.59
C ASN A 33 -13.83 7.44 -0.88
N VAL A 34 -13.40 6.36 -0.22
CA VAL A 34 -12.12 5.70 -0.51
C VAL A 34 -12.06 5.24 -1.96
N ALA A 35 -13.10 4.57 -2.46
CA ALA A 35 -13.17 4.11 -3.85
C ALA A 35 -13.14 5.28 -4.85
N ARG A 36 -13.93 6.34 -4.58
CA ARG A 36 -13.96 7.55 -5.42
C ARG A 36 -12.59 8.26 -5.46
N ALA A 37 -11.96 8.46 -4.30
CA ALA A 37 -10.64 9.08 -4.22
C ALA A 37 -9.57 8.24 -4.94
N SER A 38 -9.64 6.92 -4.83
CA SER A 38 -8.75 5.99 -5.53
C SER A 38 -8.88 6.15 -7.04
N LEU A 39 -10.12 6.10 -7.55
CA LEU A 39 -10.39 6.26 -8.99
C LEU A 39 -9.91 7.62 -9.50
N ILE A 40 -10.21 8.71 -8.79
CA ILE A 40 -9.80 10.06 -9.18
C ILE A 40 -8.27 10.16 -9.27
N CYS A 41 -7.53 9.65 -8.28
CA CYS A 41 -6.08 9.68 -8.29
C CYS A 41 -5.48 8.88 -9.45
N MET A 42 -6.04 7.69 -9.74
CA MET A 42 -5.58 6.86 -10.86
C MET A 42 -5.86 7.53 -12.20
N MET A 43 -7.06 8.10 -12.38
CA MET A 43 -7.41 8.87 -13.58
C MET A 43 -6.50 10.08 -13.79
N ALA A 44 -6.02 10.69 -12.70
CA ALA A 44 -5.10 11.83 -12.73
C ALA A 44 -3.63 11.43 -12.95
N GLY A 45 -3.33 10.13 -13.08
CA GLY A 45 -2.01 9.61 -13.44
C GLY A 45 -1.15 9.14 -12.26
N ALA A 46 -1.74 8.79 -11.12
CA ALA A 46 -0.99 8.17 -10.03
C ALA A 46 -0.42 6.80 -10.44
N ASP A 47 0.88 6.58 -10.24
CA ASP A 47 1.50 5.26 -10.44
C ASP A 47 1.21 4.31 -9.28
N PHE A 48 1.00 4.86 -8.09
CA PHE A 48 0.57 4.13 -6.91
C PHE A 48 -0.51 4.91 -6.16
N ILE A 49 -1.49 4.17 -5.64
CA ILE A 49 -2.35 4.66 -4.57
C ILE A 49 -1.90 4.06 -3.22
N LYS A 50 -1.82 4.90 -2.19
CA LYS A 50 -1.35 4.57 -0.85
C LYS A 50 -2.41 4.90 0.19
N THR A 51 -2.60 4.02 1.18
CA THR A 51 -3.68 4.14 2.18
C THR A 51 -3.55 5.38 3.07
N SER A 52 -2.46 5.51 3.83
CA SER A 52 -2.29 6.57 4.85
C SER A 52 -0.83 7.01 4.98
N THR A 53 -0.55 8.12 5.66
CA THR A 53 0.83 8.58 5.86
C THR A 53 1.59 7.71 6.85
N GLY A 54 0.88 7.02 7.75
CA GLY A 54 1.45 6.26 8.87
C GLY A 54 1.49 7.08 10.17
N LYS A 55 0.84 8.25 10.19
CA LYS A 55 0.82 9.19 11.32
C LYS A 55 -0.59 9.41 11.88
N GLU A 56 -1.61 8.93 11.17
CA GLU A 56 -3.01 9.03 11.56
C GLU A 56 -3.36 7.99 12.64
N PRO A 57 -4.45 8.18 13.41
CA PRO A 57 -4.95 7.17 14.36
C PRO A 57 -5.40 5.89 13.65
N VAL A 58 -6.07 6.03 12.50
CA VAL A 58 -6.54 4.93 11.67
C VAL A 58 -5.73 4.89 10.37
N ASN A 59 -5.02 3.79 10.15
CA ASN A 59 -4.14 3.57 9.01
C ASN A 59 -4.68 2.49 8.06
N ALA A 60 -3.80 1.72 7.40
CA ALA A 60 -4.20 0.60 6.56
C ALA A 60 -5.01 -0.45 7.34
N THR A 61 -6.19 -0.77 6.82
CA THR A 61 -7.02 -1.90 7.25
C THR A 61 -7.40 -2.74 6.04
N LEU A 62 -7.60 -4.05 6.21
CA LEU A 62 -7.96 -4.92 5.09
C LEU A 62 -9.25 -4.49 4.35
N PRO A 63 -10.32 -4.02 5.01
CA PRO A 63 -11.51 -3.54 4.29
C PRO A 63 -11.24 -2.33 3.37
N VAL A 64 -10.43 -1.37 3.85
CA VAL A 64 -9.96 -0.24 3.03
C VAL A 64 -9.08 -0.74 1.88
N GLY A 65 -8.15 -1.65 2.19
CA GLY A 65 -7.28 -2.31 1.21
C GLY A 65 -8.06 -2.95 0.08
N LEU A 66 -9.01 -3.82 0.41
CA LEU A 66 -9.87 -4.52 -0.54
C LEU A 66 -10.62 -3.54 -1.44
N THR A 67 -11.13 -2.45 -0.86
CA THR A 67 -11.82 -1.39 -1.61
C THR A 67 -10.91 -0.73 -2.64
N MET A 68 -9.69 -0.35 -2.25
CA MET A 68 -8.71 0.28 -3.14
C MET A 68 -8.20 -0.69 -4.21
N VAL A 69 -7.92 -1.94 -3.83
CA VAL A 69 -7.42 -2.99 -4.72
C VAL A 69 -8.45 -3.37 -5.79
N ARG A 70 -9.74 -3.43 -5.44
CA ARG A 70 -10.81 -3.62 -6.43
C ARG A 70 -10.96 -2.43 -7.37
N ALA A 71 -10.76 -1.21 -6.89
CA ALA A 71 -10.73 -0.05 -7.76
C ALA A 71 -9.56 -0.13 -8.76
N ILE A 72 -8.38 -0.59 -8.33
CA ILE A 72 -7.23 -0.84 -9.23
C ILE A 72 -7.59 -1.90 -10.29
N ARG A 73 -8.20 -3.02 -9.89
CA ARG A 73 -8.65 -4.08 -10.81
C ARG A 73 -9.56 -3.50 -11.89
N GLU A 74 -10.65 -2.85 -11.48
CA GLU A 74 -11.65 -2.30 -12.40
C GLU A 74 -11.02 -1.24 -13.33
N PHE A 75 -10.16 -0.37 -12.80
CA PHE A 75 -9.45 0.63 -13.60
C PHE A 75 -8.54 -0.03 -14.64
N GLY A 76 -7.79 -1.07 -14.26
CA GLY A 76 -6.93 -1.82 -15.17
C GLY A 76 -7.71 -2.56 -16.25
N GLU A 77 -8.83 -3.19 -15.91
CA GLU A 77 -9.72 -3.87 -16.86
C GLU A 77 -10.30 -2.90 -17.90
N ARG A 78 -10.64 -1.67 -17.48
CA ARG A 78 -11.26 -0.66 -18.35
C ARG A 78 -10.27 0.10 -19.21
N THR A 79 -9.03 0.28 -18.74
CA THR A 79 -8.08 1.22 -19.36
C THR A 79 -6.79 0.56 -19.86
N GLY A 80 -6.48 -0.64 -19.39
CA GLY A 80 -5.21 -1.33 -19.63
C GLY A 80 -4.04 -0.82 -18.78
N PHE A 81 -4.20 0.25 -18.00
CA PHE A 81 -3.14 0.80 -17.15
C PHE A 81 -3.05 0.06 -15.82
N ARG A 82 -1.82 -0.32 -15.44
CA ARG A 82 -1.55 -1.00 -14.16
C ARG A 82 -1.07 0.00 -13.13
N VAL A 83 -1.85 0.17 -12.05
CA VAL A 83 -1.51 1.03 -10.91
C VAL A 83 -1.06 0.17 -9.74
N GLY A 84 0.00 0.60 -9.07
CA GLY A 84 0.52 -0.07 -7.88
C GLY A 84 -0.29 0.23 -6.61
N PHE A 85 -0.21 -0.66 -5.63
CA PHE A 85 -0.82 -0.50 -4.34
C PHE A 85 0.23 -0.45 -3.22
N LYS A 86 0.02 0.44 -2.25
CA LYS A 86 0.88 0.54 -1.06
C LYS A 86 0.06 0.69 0.23
N PRO A 87 -0.22 -0.38 0.98
CA PRO A 87 -0.76 -0.23 2.32
C PRO A 87 0.36 0.30 3.24
N ALA A 88 0.01 1.25 4.09
CA ALA A 88 0.95 1.90 4.99
C ALA A 88 0.34 2.16 6.37
N GLY A 89 1.20 2.10 7.39
CA GLY A 89 0.83 2.35 8.78
C GLY A 89 0.18 1.14 9.46
N GLY A 90 0.63 0.82 10.68
CA GLY A 90 0.06 -0.25 11.51
C GLY A 90 0.51 -1.68 11.20
N ILE A 91 1.24 -1.90 10.09
CA ILE A 91 1.78 -3.21 9.69
C ILE A 91 3.11 -3.42 10.42
N ARG A 92 3.12 -4.30 11.43
CA ARG A 92 4.26 -4.50 12.34
C ARG A 92 4.81 -5.91 12.34
N THR A 93 4.04 -6.90 11.90
CA THR A 93 4.47 -8.32 11.94
C THR A 93 4.49 -8.98 10.57
N ALA A 94 5.36 -9.99 10.42
CA ALA A 94 5.46 -10.83 9.24
C ALA A 94 4.10 -11.46 8.91
N LYS A 95 3.35 -11.91 9.92
CA LYS A 95 2.00 -12.44 9.73
C LYS A 95 1.05 -11.41 9.11
N GLN A 96 1.03 -10.17 9.61
CA GLN A 96 0.21 -9.11 9.01
C GLN A 96 0.62 -8.83 7.56
N SER A 97 1.92 -8.93 7.22
CA SER A 97 2.38 -8.75 5.85
C SER A 97 1.84 -9.84 4.90
N LEU A 98 1.67 -11.08 5.39
CA LEU A 98 1.08 -12.17 4.62
C LEU A 98 -0.39 -11.90 4.31
N ASP A 99 -1.16 -11.35 5.25
CA ASP A 99 -2.56 -11.01 5.00
C ASP A 99 -2.70 -10.02 3.82
N TRP A 100 -1.78 -9.06 3.70
CA TRP A 100 -1.73 -8.14 2.56
C TRP A 100 -1.29 -8.82 1.27
N LEU A 101 -0.27 -9.69 1.30
CA LEU A 101 0.17 -10.45 0.13
C LEU A 101 -0.94 -11.36 -0.41
N ILE A 102 -1.69 -12.00 0.49
CA ILE A 102 -2.86 -12.82 0.14
C ILE A 102 -3.90 -11.95 -0.56
N LEU A 103 -4.29 -10.82 0.03
CA LEU A 103 -5.23 -9.88 -0.60
C LEU A 103 -4.79 -9.48 -2.02
N MET A 104 -3.51 -9.14 -2.20
CA MET A 104 -2.98 -8.77 -3.51
C MET A 104 -3.01 -9.92 -4.51
N LYS A 105 -2.64 -11.13 -4.09
CA LYS A 105 -2.64 -12.33 -4.95
C LYS A 105 -4.06 -12.68 -5.40
N GLU A 106 -5.01 -12.72 -4.47
CA GLU A 106 -6.40 -13.08 -4.75
C GLU A 106 -7.09 -12.03 -5.63
N GLU A 107 -6.82 -10.74 -5.40
CA GLU A 107 -7.52 -9.68 -6.13
C GLU A 107 -6.80 -9.22 -7.41
N LEU A 108 -5.47 -9.31 -7.54
CA LEU A 108 -4.74 -8.77 -8.70
C LEU A 108 -3.74 -9.75 -9.33
N GLY A 109 -3.52 -10.92 -8.72
CA GLY A 109 -2.62 -11.95 -9.22
C GLY A 109 -1.13 -11.64 -8.99
N ASP A 110 -0.29 -12.55 -9.48
CA ASP A 110 1.14 -12.59 -9.13
C ASP A 110 1.93 -11.36 -9.59
N ALA A 111 1.51 -10.68 -10.66
CA ALA A 111 2.17 -9.45 -11.11
C ALA A 111 2.14 -8.34 -10.04
N TRP A 112 1.14 -8.34 -9.16
CA TRP A 112 1.02 -7.41 -8.03
C TRP A 112 1.68 -7.92 -6.74
N LEU A 113 2.49 -8.98 -6.82
CA LEU A 113 3.42 -9.36 -5.75
C LEU A 113 4.83 -8.79 -5.98
N GLU A 114 5.04 -8.13 -7.13
CA GLU A 114 6.33 -7.56 -7.52
C GLU A 114 6.53 -6.12 -7.00
N PRO A 115 7.78 -5.69 -6.71
CA PRO A 115 8.07 -4.35 -6.18
C PRO A 115 7.63 -3.18 -7.07
N LYS A 116 7.35 -3.43 -8.35
CA LYS A 116 6.86 -2.43 -9.31
C LYS A 116 5.38 -2.09 -9.09
N LEU A 117 4.61 -2.99 -8.51
CA LEU A 117 3.16 -2.85 -8.34
C LEU A 117 2.70 -3.02 -6.88
N PHE A 118 3.56 -3.48 -5.99
CA PHE A 118 3.24 -3.61 -4.58
C PHE A 118 4.40 -3.22 -3.66
N ARG A 119 4.05 -2.52 -2.58
CA ARG A 119 5.00 -2.09 -1.54
C ARG A 119 4.32 -2.07 -0.19
N LEU A 120 5.00 -2.51 0.86
CA LEU A 120 4.56 -2.29 2.23
C LEU A 120 5.15 -0.98 2.79
N GLY A 121 4.30 -0.10 3.32
CA GLY A 121 4.71 1.09 4.05
C GLY A 121 4.85 0.81 5.54
N ALA A 122 6.03 0.38 5.96
CA ALA A 122 6.30 -0.01 7.34
C ALA A 122 7.70 0.46 7.80
N SER A 123 7.89 0.51 9.11
CA SER A 123 9.19 0.76 9.76
C SER A 123 9.61 -0.44 10.60
N SER A 124 8.86 -0.76 11.66
CA SER A 124 9.18 -1.86 12.59
C SER A 124 9.02 -3.27 12.00
N LEU A 125 8.34 -3.40 10.85
CA LEU A 125 8.09 -4.68 10.20
C LEU A 125 9.39 -5.40 9.80
N LEU A 126 10.41 -4.66 9.39
CA LEU A 126 11.69 -5.24 8.98
C LEU A 126 12.29 -6.09 10.10
N THR A 127 12.35 -5.53 11.31
CA THR A 127 12.86 -6.22 12.49
C THR A 127 12.07 -7.49 12.80
N ASP A 128 10.74 -7.47 12.69
CA ASP A 128 9.94 -8.68 12.93
C ASP A 128 10.23 -9.76 11.86
N ILE A 129 10.35 -9.38 10.59
CA ILE A 129 10.70 -10.32 9.51
C ILE A 129 12.09 -10.94 9.75
N GLU A 130 13.09 -10.13 10.10
CA GLU A 130 14.44 -10.62 10.42
C GLU A 130 14.41 -11.65 11.56
N ARG A 131 13.63 -11.38 12.63
CA ARG A 131 13.44 -12.31 13.75
C ARG A 131 12.82 -13.63 13.30
N GLN A 132 11.78 -13.58 12.46
CA GLN A 132 11.14 -14.80 11.95
C GLN A 132 12.09 -15.61 11.06
N LEU A 133 12.88 -14.95 10.21
CA LEU A 133 13.86 -15.62 9.35
C LEU A 133 15.02 -16.23 10.16
N GLU A 134 15.52 -15.54 11.19
CA GLU A 134 16.55 -16.09 12.06
C GLU A 134 16.04 -17.30 12.84
N HIS A 135 14.83 -17.23 13.39
CA HIS A 135 14.21 -18.36 14.06
C HIS A 135 14.02 -19.54 13.09
N PHE A 136 13.57 -19.29 11.87
CA PHE A 136 13.43 -20.32 10.84
C PHE A 136 14.77 -20.98 10.48
N ALA A 137 15.84 -20.19 10.35
CA ALA A 137 17.15 -20.68 9.96
C ALA A 137 17.90 -21.41 11.09
N THR A 138 17.70 -20.99 12.34
CA THR A 138 18.53 -21.42 13.47
C THR A 138 17.79 -22.23 14.54
N GLY A 139 16.45 -22.20 14.53
CA GLY A 139 15.60 -22.75 15.60
C GLY A 139 15.66 -21.99 16.91
N ARG A 140 16.24 -20.78 16.94
CA ARG A 140 16.42 -19.96 18.15
C ARG A 140 15.82 -18.57 17.95
N TYR A 141 15.20 -18.01 18.99
CA TYR A 141 14.74 -16.63 18.96
C TYR A 141 15.94 -15.67 18.89
N SER A 142 15.82 -14.61 18.07
CA SER A 142 16.87 -13.62 17.98
C SER A 142 16.99 -12.81 19.28
N ALA A 143 18.23 -12.51 19.67
CA ALA A 143 18.51 -11.66 20.81
C ALA A 143 18.28 -10.18 20.46
N GLU A 144 17.77 -9.40 21.41
CA GLU A 144 17.40 -8.00 21.16
C GLU A 144 18.56 -7.14 20.62
N PHE A 145 19.79 -7.36 21.08
CA PHE A 145 20.97 -6.59 20.66
C PHE A 145 21.38 -6.81 19.19
N ARG A 146 20.80 -7.78 18.49
CA ARG A 146 21.06 -8.05 17.07
C ARG A 146 20.23 -7.16 16.14
N HIS A 147 19.23 -6.47 16.67
CA HIS A 147 18.35 -5.61 15.89
C HIS A 147 18.49 -4.16 16.33
N PRO A 148 18.33 -3.20 15.41
CA PRO A 148 18.29 -1.79 15.78
C PRO A 148 17.17 -1.56 16.80
N SER A 149 17.50 -0.96 17.93
CA SER A 149 16.51 -0.52 18.91
C SER A 149 15.61 0.56 18.28
N PRO A 150 14.28 0.51 18.50
CA PRO A 150 13.36 1.51 17.97
C PRO A 150 13.60 2.91 18.53
#